data_AF-A1U7X7-F1
#
_entry.id   AF-A1U7X7-F1
#
_cell.length_a   1.000
_cell.length_b   1.000
_cell.length_c   1.000
_cell.angle_alpha   90.00
_cell.angle_beta   90.00
_cell.angle_gamma   90.00
#
_symmetry.space_group_name_H-M   'P 1'
#
loop_
_entity.id
_entity.type
_entity.pdbx_description
1 polymer ?
#
loop_
_entity_poly.entity_id
_entity_poly.type
_entity_poly.pdbx_seq_one_letter_code
_entity_poly.pdbx_strand_id
1 'polypeptide(L)'
;MDARVEGVAYPAVSSASMAAGQYGVACSGEHHYFETDDGRIRVYGSTAFSETDFEVVAGMVAQRLDGALTKFGLNWGEFVAQRPLVNLDKLASVVENHHYYQQEPDFFLDSIAAQTYVPGYPGYDLDPEGSWQAWALLDDDERIAFLEDIYVPMEGVMAAMDPAAPEPITINDVLIPKDKLVVCLNDSMGGNQFGEGSQFGIQVPPHTSSYHSKVGEIFTHELIHFIQNNIANAGQNPYGIMPRWFSEGQAVYFAGQSIASAGHHYTVNPVKILGFYDELDSGVDPSTAYEHYGLAYKYIHEANGRDVVVDMMRAMKTNTDTPHQWQSAGVDAFGQYPEFDEGLAFTRAFSDHIKDHTGAAMTIEQYRTGYHEYMNSWR
;
A
#
# COMPACT_ATOMS: atom_id res chain seq x y z
N MET A 1 0.38 -21.58 25.71
CA MET A 1 0.67 -21.88 24.30
C MET A 1 2.18 -21.91 24.17
N ASP A 2 2.73 -22.78 23.33
CA ASP A 2 4.18 -22.88 23.13
C ASP A 2 4.56 -21.78 22.13
N ALA A 3 5.24 -20.74 22.61
CA ALA A 3 5.21 -19.41 22.01
C ALA A 3 6.21 -19.18 20.87
N ARG A 4 6.64 -20.23 20.17
CA ARG A 4 7.66 -20.13 19.11
C ARG A 4 7.40 -21.20 18.06
N VAL A 5 7.04 -20.76 16.86
CA VAL A 5 6.96 -21.65 15.70
C VAL A 5 8.13 -21.30 14.78
N GLU A 6 8.88 -22.30 14.38
CA GLU A 6 9.83 -22.20 13.28
C GLU A 6 9.23 -22.90 12.07
N GLY A 7 9.29 -22.28 10.89
CA GLY A 7 8.86 -22.96 9.66
C GLY A 7 8.67 -22.02 8.49
N VAL A 8 7.64 -21.16 8.56
CA VAL A 8 7.32 -20.23 7.48
C VAL A 8 8.17 -18.96 7.63
N ALA A 9 9.07 -18.72 6.67
CA ALA A 9 9.86 -17.51 6.61
C ALA A 9 8.96 -16.27 6.53
N TYR A 10 9.44 -15.14 7.07
CA TYR A 10 8.92 -13.82 6.74
C TYR A 10 8.97 -13.67 5.21
N PRO A 11 7.89 -13.18 4.57
CA PRO A 11 7.85 -13.04 3.12
C PRO A 11 9.07 -12.27 2.63
N ALA A 12 9.75 -12.81 1.62
CA ALA A 12 10.96 -12.22 1.11
C ALA A 12 10.68 -10.79 0.63
N VAL A 13 11.52 -9.86 1.07
CA VAL A 13 11.47 -8.47 0.63
C VAL A 13 12.53 -8.33 -0.44
N SER A 14 12.10 -8.25 -1.71
CA SER A 14 12.98 -8.01 -2.84
C SER A 14 12.95 -6.53 -3.20
N SER A 15 13.94 -6.05 -3.95
CA SER A 15 13.89 -4.71 -4.55
C SER A 15 12.74 -4.53 -5.54
N ALA A 16 12.03 -5.62 -5.89
CA ALA A 16 10.83 -5.61 -6.73
C ALA A 16 9.52 -5.60 -5.92
N SER A 17 9.58 -5.75 -4.59
CA SER A 17 8.41 -5.77 -3.71
C SER A 17 8.61 -4.89 -2.48
N MET A 18 7.91 -3.76 -2.45
CA MET A 18 7.83 -2.86 -1.30
C MET A 18 6.66 -3.20 -0.36
N ALA A 19 6.05 -4.39 -0.51
CA ALA A 19 4.88 -4.83 0.26
C ALA A 19 5.12 -4.88 1.77
N ALA A 20 6.36 -5.14 2.18
CA ALA A 20 6.78 -5.20 3.57
C ALA A 20 7.07 -3.82 4.19
N GLY A 21 7.04 -2.74 3.40
CA GLY A 21 7.46 -1.42 3.85
C GLY A 21 8.99 -1.27 3.95
N GLN A 22 9.45 -0.05 4.19
CA GLN A 22 10.88 0.29 4.29
C GLN A 22 11.55 -0.45 5.45
N TYR A 23 10.87 -0.57 6.60
CA TYR A 23 11.42 -1.18 7.80
C TYR A 23 11.17 -2.69 7.88
N GLY A 24 10.33 -3.25 6.99
CA GLY A 24 10.06 -4.69 6.96
C GLY A 24 11.23 -5.52 6.42
N VAL A 25 12.15 -4.90 5.67
CA VAL A 25 13.38 -5.54 5.16
C VAL A 25 14.22 -6.14 6.29
N ALA A 26 14.16 -5.57 7.50
CA ALA A 26 14.88 -6.08 8.66
C ALA A 26 14.44 -7.50 9.08
N CYS A 27 13.22 -7.90 8.74
CA CYS A 27 12.72 -9.25 8.99
C CYS A 27 12.84 -10.17 7.77
N SER A 28 13.38 -9.71 6.64
CA SER A 28 13.47 -10.53 5.42
C SER A 28 14.22 -11.84 5.67
N GLY A 29 13.58 -12.97 5.40
CA GLY A 29 14.14 -14.30 5.62
C GLY A 29 14.14 -14.79 7.09
N GLU A 30 13.58 -14.02 8.02
CA GLU A 30 13.43 -14.47 9.42
C GLU A 30 12.46 -15.64 9.50
N HIS A 31 12.85 -16.73 10.17
CA HIS A 31 12.00 -17.89 10.39
C HIS A 31 11.42 -17.95 11.82
N HIS A 32 11.86 -17.04 12.69
CA HIS A 32 11.43 -16.99 14.07
C HIS A 32 10.18 -16.12 14.19
N TYR A 33 9.06 -16.71 14.60
CA TYR A 33 7.82 -15.96 14.81
C TYR A 33 6.94 -16.50 15.93
N PHE A 34 6.07 -15.61 16.39
CA PHE A 34 4.90 -15.89 17.19
C PHE A 34 3.64 -15.78 16.32
N GLU A 35 2.70 -16.72 16.43
CA GLU A 35 1.41 -16.68 15.73
C GLU A 35 0.27 -16.70 16.74
N THR A 36 -0.74 -15.85 16.54
CA THR A 36 -1.94 -15.85 17.39
C THR A 36 -2.76 -17.12 17.21
N ASP A 37 -3.55 -17.52 18.23
CA ASP A 37 -4.35 -18.76 18.17
C ASP A 37 -5.36 -18.79 17.02
N ASP A 38 -5.89 -17.63 16.63
CA ASP A 38 -6.80 -17.49 15.50
C ASP A 38 -6.07 -17.51 14.14
N GLY A 39 -4.75 -17.58 14.16
CA GLY A 39 -3.88 -17.59 13.01
C GLY A 39 -3.86 -16.29 12.22
N ARG A 40 -4.47 -15.19 12.67
CA ARG A 40 -4.55 -13.98 11.82
C ARG A 40 -3.27 -13.16 11.83
N ILE A 41 -2.46 -13.27 12.89
CA ILE A 41 -1.30 -12.40 13.11
C ILE A 41 -0.05 -13.25 13.29
N ARG A 42 1.00 -12.90 12.56
CA ARG A 42 2.36 -13.42 12.78
C ARG A 42 3.31 -12.30 13.11
N VAL A 43 4.03 -12.42 14.21
CA VAL A 43 5.04 -11.47 14.64
C VAL A 43 6.41 -12.08 14.46
N TYR A 44 7.21 -11.50 13.57
CA TYR A 44 8.56 -11.92 13.24
C TYR A 44 9.59 -11.00 13.89
N GLY A 45 10.77 -11.55 14.18
CA GLY A 45 11.89 -10.78 14.69
C GLY A 45 13.06 -11.66 15.09
N SER A 46 14.18 -11.02 15.42
CA SER A 46 15.40 -11.71 15.85
C SER A 46 15.15 -12.61 17.06
N THR A 47 15.85 -13.76 17.10
CA THR A 47 15.89 -14.64 18.27
C THR A 47 16.48 -13.99 19.53
N ALA A 48 17.10 -12.80 19.40
CA ALA A 48 17.58 -11.99 20.51
C ALA A 48 16.46 -11.28 21.29
N PHE A 49 15.26 -11.12 20.70
CA PHE A 49 14.13 -10.48 21.37
C PHE A 49 13.43 -11.43 22.36
N SER A 50 12.79 -10.87 23.38
CA SER A 50 12.14 -11.68 24.41
C SER A 50 10.78 -12.18 23.95
N GLU A 51 10.35 -13.33 24.46
CA GLU A 51 9.01 -13.89 24.19
C GLU A 51 7.89 -12.90 24.51
N THR A 52 8.06 -12.17 25.62
CA THR A 52 7.15 -11.12 26.06
C THR A 52 7.00 -10.03 24.99
N ASP A 53 8.06 -9.67 24.27
CA ASP A 53 7.98 -8.64 23.23
C ASP A 53 7.06 -9.11 22.08
N PHE A 54 7.22 -10.36 21.63
CA PHE A 54 6.33 -10.96 20.62
C PHE A 54 4.88 -11.02 21.09
N GLU A 55 4.63 -11.53 22.30
CA GLU A 55 3.27 -11.68 22.86
C GLU A 55 2.57 -10.33 23.06
N VAL A 56 3.29 -9.34 23.59
CA VAL A 56 2.73 -8.00 23.80
C VAL A 56 2.36 -7.36 22.48
N VAL A 57 3.23 -7.42 21.48
CA VAL A 57 2.96 -6.85 20.15
C VAL A 57 1.80 -7.56 19.48
N ALA A 58 1.77 -8.89 19.50
CA ALA A 58 0.66 -9.67 18.97
C ALA A 58 -0.67 -9.29 19.65
N GLY A 59 -0.66 -9.16 20.98
CA GLY A 59 -1.82 -8.72 21.75
C GLY A 59 -2.28 -7.30 21.40
N MET A 60 -1.35 -6.36 21.18
CA MET A 60 -1.68 -4.99 20.79
C MET A 60 -2.36 -4.92 19.43
N VAL A 61 -1.86 -5.69 18.46
CA VAL A 61 -2.43 -5.81 17.12
C VAL A 61 -3.80 -6.50 17.19
N ALA A 62 -3.90 -7.64 17.86
CA ALA A 62 -5.13 -8.42 17.96
C ALA A 62 -6.28 -7.61 18.60
N GLN A 63 -5.99 -6.81 19.63
CA GLN A 63 -6.99 -5.96 20.28
C GLN A 63 -7.55 -4.85 19.39
N ARG A 64 -6.86 -4.48 18.31
CA ARG A 64 -7.17 -3.30 17.48
C ARG A 64 -7.63 -3.64 16.08
N LEU A 65 -7.20 -4.78 15.53
CA LEU A 65 -7.43 -5.16 14.14
C LEU A 65 -8.91 -5.10 13.77
N ASP A 66 -9.80 -5.74 14.52
CA ASP A 66 -11.24 -5.75 14.22
C ASP A 66 -11.86 -4.34 14.33
N GLY A 67 -11.37 -3.54 15.29
CA GLY A 67 -11.76 -2.14 15.44
C GLY A 67 -11.36 -1.28 14.25
N ALA A 68 -10.13 -1.46 13.75
CA ALA A 68 -9.61 -0.78 12.55
C ALA A 68 -10.41 -1.19 11.30
N LEU A 69 -10.64 -2.49 11.09
CA LEU A 69 -11.45 -3.00 9.97
C LEU A 69 -12.87 -2.45 9.97
N THR A 70 -13.49 -2.34 11.16
CA THR A 70 -14.83 -1.76 11.31
C THR A 70 -14.90 -0.28 10.87
N LYS A 71 -13.79 0.48 10.97
CA LYS A 71 -13.71 1.86 10.45
C LYS A 71 -13.88 1.92 8.92
N PHE A 72 -13.58 0.82 8.23
CA PHE A 72 -13.81 0.64 6.79
C PHE A 72 -15.07 -0.17 6.48
N GLY A 73 -15.86 -0.55 7.49
CA GLY A 73 -17.06 -1.36 7.29
C GLY A 73 -16.74 -2.78 6.84
N LEU A 74 -15.58 -3.31 7.23
CA LEU A 74 -15.09 -4.63 6.88
C LEU A 74 -15.01 -5.53 8.12
N ASN A 75 -15.21 -6.82 7.93
CA ASN A 75 -14.67 -7.87 8.79
C ASN A 75 -13.41 -8.51 8.17
N TRP A 76 -12.74 -9.39 8.90
CA TRP A 76 -11.50 -10.04 8.43
C TRP A 76 -11.68 -10.79 7.10
N GLY A 77 -12.74 -11.60 6.95
CA GLY A 77 -12.96 -12.36 5.72
C GLY A 77 -13.21 -11.47 4.51
N GLU A 78 -14.00 -10.40 4.68
CA GLU A 78 -14.21 -9.40 3.62
C GLU A 78 -12.92 -8.67 3.28
N PHE A 79 -12.09 -8.35 4.27
CA PHE A 79 -10.80 -7.72 4.05
C PHE A 79 -9.84 -8.64 3.29
N VAL A 80 -9.70 -9.90 3.69
CA VAL A 80 -8.86 -10.91 3.02
C VAL A 80 -9.27 -11.07 1.55
N ALA A 81 -10.57 -11.09 1.25
CA ALA A 81 -11.09 -11.15 -0.11
C ALA A 81 -10.75 -9.91 -0.95
N GLN A 82 -10.53 -8.76 -0.30
CA GLN A 82 -10.13 -7.52 -0.96
C GLN A 82 -8.61 -7.43 -1.17
N ARG A 83 -7.78 -8.19 -0.44
CA ARG A 83 -6.33 -8.06 -0.57
C ARG A 83 -5.87 -8.48 -1.97
N PRO A 84 -4.92 -7.75 -2.58
CA PRO A 84 -4.30 -8.21 -3.80
C PRO A 84 -3.57 -9.53 -3.57
N LEU A 85 -3.43 -10.30 -4.65
CA LEU A 85 -2.70 -11.57 -4.65
C LEU A 85 -1.19 -11.36 -4.60
N VAL A 86 -0.73 -10.32 -5.30
CA VAL A 86 0.68 -10.04 -5.52
C VAL A 86 1.03 -8.60 -5.19
N ASN A 87 2.31 -8.35 -5.00
CA ASN A 87 2.92 -7.03 -5.03
C ASN A 87 4.03 -7.01 -6.08
N LEU A 88 3.78 -6.32 -7.19
CA LEU A 88 4.67 -6.26 -8.35
C LEU A 88 4.78 -4.81 -8.84
N ASP A 89 5.97 -4.23 -8.74
CA ASP A 89 6.23 -2.87 -9.27
C ASP A 89 5.91 -2.76 -10.77
N LYS A 90 6.07 -3.84 -11.53
CA LYS A 90 5.79 -3.92 -12.98
C LYS A 90 4.43 -4.58 -13.31
N LEU A 91 3.47 -4.64 -12.39
CA LEU A 91 2.22 -5.37 -12.63
C LEU A 91 1.50 -4.93 -13.91
N ALA A 92 1.52 -3.64 -14.26
CA ALA A 92 0.90 -3.16 -15.50
C ALA A 92 1.49 -3.85 -16.74
N SER A 93 2.82 -3.95 -16.82
CA SER A 93 3.48 -4.69 -17.91
C SER A 93 3.16 -6.18 -17.89
N VAL A 94 3.02 -6.78 -16.70
CA VAL A 94 2.63 -8.19 -16.56
C VAL A 94 1.21 -8.42 -17.07
N VAL A 95 0.27 -7.52 -16.75
CA VAL A 95 -1.12 -7.57 -17.20
C VAL A 95 -1.22 -7.44 -18.72
N GLU A 96 -0.50 -6.50 -19.31
CA GLU A 96 -0.44 -6.32 -20.77
C GLU A 96 0.19 -7.54 -21.46
N ASN A 97 1.27 -8.09 -20.89
CA ASN A 97 1.89 -9.32 -21.39
C ASN A 97 0.97 -10.53 -21.30
N HIS A 98 0.16 -10.65 -20.23
CA HIS A 98 -0.84 -11.71 -20.12
C HIS A 98 -1.86 -11.63 -21.27
N HIS A 99 -2.40 -10.44 -21.52
CA HIS A 99 -3.36 -10.25 -22.60
C HIS A 99 -2.76 -10.60 -23.98
N TYR A 100 -1.51 -10.23 -24.22
CA TYR A 100 -0.80 -10.59 -25.44
C TYR A 100 -0.49 -12.09 -25.55
N TYR A 101 -0.06 -12.72 -24.45
CA TYR A 101 0.17 -14.17 -24.39
C TYR A 101 -1.07 -14.98 -24.78
N GLN A 102 -2.26 -14.52 -24.38
CA GLN A 102 -3.53 -15.16 -24.78
C GLN A 102 -3.78 -15.09 -26.29
N GLN A 103 -3.18 -14.13 -27.00
CA GLN A 103 -3.33 -13.97 -28.45
C GLN A 103 -2.25 -14.73 -29.23
N GLU A 104 -1.00 -14.72 -28.74
CA GLU A 104 0.19 -15.22 -29.45
C GLU A 104 1.11 -16.07 -28.53
N PRO A 105 0.65 -17.23 -28.01
CA PRO A 105 1.38 -17.99 -26.99
C PRO A 105 2.70 -18.59 -27.50
N ASP A 106 2.72 -19.10 -28.74
CA ASP A 106 3.92 -19.74 -29.33
C ASP A 106 5.07 -18.74 -29.48
N PHE A 107 4.77 -17.52 -29.95
CA PHE A 107 5.77 -16.46 -30.07
C PHE A 107 6.38 -16.11 -28.71
N PHE A 108 5.56 -16.02 -27.68
CA PHE A 108 6.01 -15.66 -26.35
C PHE A 108 6.95 -16.72 -25.78
N LEU A 109 6.56 -18.00 -25.85
CA LEU A 109 7.35 -19.14 -25.39
C LEU A 109 8.67 -19.28 -26.17
N ASP A 110 8.62 -19.11 -27.50
CA ASP A 110 9.80 -19.13 -28.35
C ASP A 110 10.77 -17.99 -28.00
N SER A 111 10.26 -16.81 -27.67
CA SER A 111 11.08 -15.65 -27.30
C SER A 111 11.80 -15.81 -25.95
N ILE A 112 11.15 -16.44 -24.97
CA ILE A 112 11.76 -16.81 -23.68
C ILE A 112 12.82 -17.87 -23.92
N ALA A 113 12.48 -18.94 -24.66
CA ALA A 113 13.39 -20.04 -24.96
C ALA A 113 14.63 -19.59 -25.73
N ALA A 114 14.48 -18.62 -26.64
CA ALA A 114 15.58 -18.05 -27.41
C ALA A 114 16.37 -16.97 -26.65
N GLN A 115 15.95 -16.56 -25.45
CA GLN A 115 16.52 -15.42 -24.70
C GLN A 115 16.53 -14.12 -25.51
N THR A 116 15.53 -13.91 -26.37
CA THR A 116 15.43 -12.73 -27.25
C THR A 116 14.30 -11.80 -26.86
N TYR A 117 13.57 -12.09 -25.78
CA TYR A 117 12.47 -11.23 -25.33
C TYR A 117 12.99 -9.86 -24.86
N VAL A 118 12.39 -8.79 -25.39
CA VAL A 118 12.64 -7.41 -24.96
C VAL A 118 11.30 -6.85 -24.46
N PRO A 119 11.14 -6.59 -23.14
CA PRO A 119 9.93 -5.97 -22.61
C PRO A 119 9.67 -4.62 -23.28
N GLY A 120 8.41 -4.35 -23.64
CA GLY A 120 8.00 -3.05 -24.18
C GLY A 120 8.35 -2.81 -25.65
N TYR A 121 8.33 -3.83 -26.51
CA TYR A 121 8.52 -3.64 -27.95
C TYR A 121 7.48 -2.62 -28.49
N PRO A 122 7.91 -1.43 -28.96
CA PRO A 122 7.05 -0.25 -29.15
C PRO A 122 6.22 -0.29 -30.45
N GLY A 123 5.83 -1.47 -30.90
CA GLY A 123 5.17 -1.69 -32.20
C GLY A 123 3.73 -2.16 -32.13
N TYR A 124 3.16 -2.37 -30.94
CA TYR A 124 1.84 -2.97 -30.78
C TYR A 124 0.85 -1.93 -30.22
N ASP A 125 -0.35 -1.88 -30.80
CA ASP A 125 -1.47 -1.06 -30.35
C ASP A 125 -1.99 -1.70 -29.05
N LEU A 126 -1.43 -1.28 -27.91
CA LEU A 126 -1.81 -1.83 -26.61
C LEU A 126 -3.25 -1.42 -26.30
N ASP A 127 -4.06 -2.36 -25.81
CA ASP A 127 -5.38 -2.13 -25.21
C ASP A 127 -5.25 -2.32 -23.68
N PRO A 128 -4.86 -1.29 -22.91
CA PRO A 128 -4.71 -1.40 -21.47
C PRO A 128 -6.02 -1.78 -20.78
N GLU A 129 -7.14 -1.21 -21.24
CA GLU A 129 -8.46 -1.47 -20.65
C GLU A 129 -8.84 -2.95 -20.82
N GLY A 130 -8.76 -3.47 -22.05
CA GLY A 130 -9.01 -4.88 -22.33
C GLY A 130 -8.05 -5.82 -21.59
N SER A 131 -6.79 -5.41 -21.40
CA SER A 131 -5.79 -6.18 -20.65
C SER A 131 -6.16 -6.32 -19.18
N TRP A 132 -6.54 -5.21 -18.53
CA TRP A 132 -6.98 -5.22 -17.13
C TRP A 132 -8.31 -5.95 -16.93
N GLN A 133 -9.25 -5.83 -17.87
CA GLN A 133 -10.49 -6.60 -17.85
C GLN A 133 -10.21 -8.11 -17.94
N ALA A 134 -9.30 -8.54 -18.84
CA ALA A 134 -8.92 -9.94 -18.96
C ALA A 134 -8.22 -10.46 -17.68
N TRP A 135 -7.32 -9.66 -17.10
CA TRP A 135 -6.65 -10.01 -15.84
C TRP A 135 -7.62 -10.12 -14.66
N ALA A 136 -8.64 -9.25 -14.60
CA ALA A 136 -9.65 -9.25 -13.56
C ALA A 136 -10.53 -10.52 -13.59
N LEU A 137 -10.64 -11.19 -14.74
CA LEU A 137 -11.40 -12.44 -14.89
C LEU A 137 -10.67 -13.68 -14.37
N LEU A 138 -9.34 -13.61 -14.24
CA LEU A 138 -8.55 -14.72 -13.71
C LEU A 138 -8.81 -14.91 -12.21
N ASP A 139 -8.91 -16.15 -11.77
CA ASP A 139 -8.81 -16.49 -10.36
C ASP A 139 -7.36 -16.44 -9.84
N ASP A 140 -7.18 -16.64 -8.54
CA ASP A 140 -5.85 -16.54 -7.92
C ASP A 140 -4.91 -17.67 -8.40
N ASP A 141 -5.42 -18.88 -8.68
CA ASP A 141 -4.62 -20.01 -9.15
C ASP A 141 -4.16 -19.79 -10.61
N GLU A 142 -5.04 -19.26 -11.47
CA GLU A 142 -4.72 -18.90 -12.85
C GLU A 142 -3.67 -17.78 -12.92
N ARG A 143 -3.76 -16.77 -12.04
CA ARG A 143 -2.75 -15.72 -11.93
C ARG A 143 -1.41 -16.27 -11.45
N ILE A 144 -1.40 -17.16 -10.45
CA ILE A 144 -0.18 -17.81 -9.96
C ILE A 144 0.46 -18.60 -11.10
N ALA A 145 -0.31 -19.44 -11.81
CA ALA A 145 0.20 -20.25 -12.91
C ALA A 145 0.83 -19.38 -14.00
N PHE A 146 0.18 -18.27 -14.38
CA PHE A 146 0.76 -17.33 -15.35
C PHE A 146 2.09 -16.73 -14.86
N LEU A 147 2.14 -16.32 -13.59
CA LEU A 147 3.35 -15.73 -13.02
C LEU A 147 4.50 -16.75 -12.94
N GLU A 148 4.21 -17.99 -12.57
CA GLU A 148 5.19 -19.07 -12.47
C GLU A 148 5.71 -19.52 -13.84
N ASP A 149 4.81 -19.73 -14.80
CA ASP A 149 5.16 -20.31 -16.11
C ASP A 149 5.77 -19.27 -17.06
N ILE A 150 5.43 -18.00 -16.88
CA ILE A 150 5.75 -16.94 -17.85
C ILE A 150 6.59 -15.84 -17.20
N TYR A 151 6.06 -15.16 -16.18
CA TYR A 151 6.72 -13.97 -15.63
C TYR A 151 8.07 -14.25 -14.96
N VAL A 152 8.12 -15.24 -14.06
CA VAL A 152 9.35 -15.62 -13.34
C VAL A 152 10.47 -16.06 -14.31
N PRO A 153 10.21 -16.94 -15.30
CA PRO A 153 11.20 -17.26 -16.33
C PRO A 153 11.70 -16.06 -17.12
N MET A 154 10.84 -15.10 -17.47
CA MET A 154 11.24 -13.88 -18.17
C MET A 154 12.20 -13.02 -17.36
N GLU A 155 11.90 -12.78 -16.09
CA GLU A 155 12.79 -12.02 -15.20
C GLU A 155 14.12 -12.78 -15.00
N GLY A 156 14.10 -14.12 -14.98
CA GLY A 156 15.31 -14.94 -14.98
C GLY A 156 16.16 -14.77 -16.24
N VAL A 157 15.55 -14.69 -17.43
CA VAL A 157 16.24 -14.38 -18.69
C VAL A 157 16.85 -12.97 -18.65
N MET A 158 16.08 -11.98 -18.19
CA MET A 158 16.58 -10.61 -18.05
C MET A 158 17.76 -10.51 -17.08
N ALA A 159 17.68 -11.17 -15.93
CA ALA A 159 18.76 -11.22 -14.96
C ALA A 159 20.03 -11.89 -15.52
N ALA A 160 19.87 -12.93 -16.34
CA ALA A 160 21.02 -13.56 -17.01
C ALA A 160 21.69 -12.67 -18.06
N MET A 161 20.98 -11.68 -18.62
CA MET A 161 21.49 -10.76 -19.63
C MET A 161 22.21 -9.54 -19.04
N ASP A 162 21.99 -9.22 -17.76
CA ASP A 162 22.66 -8.12 -17.04
C ASP A 162 23.47 -8.65 -15.85
N PRO A 163 24.82 -8.60 -15.91
CA PRO A 163 25.68 -9.05 -14.80
C PRO A 163 25.51 -8.26 -13.50
N ALA A 164 24.85 -7.10 -13.53
CA ALA A 164 24.54 -6.28 -12.37
C ALA A 164 23.11 -6.50 -11.85
N ALA A 165 22.30 -7.36 -12.50
CA ALA A 165 20.95 -7.63 -12.06
C ALA A 165 20.92 -8.34 -10.70
N PRO A 166 19.89 -8.07 -9.87
CA PRO A 166 19.65 -8.84 -8.66
C PRO A 166 19.37 -10.33 -8.98
N GLU A 167 19.48 -11.18 -7.96
CA GLU A 167 19.15 -12.61 -8.07
C GLU A 167 17.74 -12.81 -8.68
N PRO A 168 17.53 -13.90 -9.45
CA PRO A 168 16.24 -14.16 -10.07
C PRO A 168 15.12 -14.22 -9.03
N ILE A 169 14.05 -13.46 -9.26
CA ILE A 169 12.86 -13.51 -8.41
C ILE A 169 12.17 -14.87 -8.52
N THR A 170 11.50 -15.27 -7.46
CA THR A 170 10.61 -16.43 -7.40
C THR A 170 9.17 -15.95 -7.15
N ILE A 171 8.20 -16.82 -7.36
CA ILE A 171 6.80 -16.51 -7.07
C ILE A 171 6.58 -16.09 -5.61
N ASN A 172 7.34 -16.67 -4.67
CA ASN A 172 7.22 -16.37 -3.25
C ASN A 172 7.70 -14.95 -2.89
N ASP A 173 8.51 -14.32 -3.75
CA ASP A 173 8.99 -12.95 -3.55
C ASP A 173 7.92 -11.90 -3.90
N VAL A 174 6.84 -12.32 -4.55
CA VAL A 174 5.80 -11.41 -5.07
C VAL A 174 4.42 -11.71 -4.50
N LEU A 175 4.20 -12.89 -3.91
CA LEU A 175 2.93 -13.25 -3.28
C LEU A 175 2.72 -12.52 -1.95
N ILE A 176 1.48 -12.06 -1.74
CA ILE A 176 1.04 -11.49 -0.48
C ILE A 176 0.43 -12.61 0.38
N PRO A 177 0.79 -12.73 1.67
CA PRO A 177 0.14 -13.66 2.59
C PRO A 177 -1.27 -13.15 2.95
N LYS A 178 -2.25 -13.36 2.06
CA LYS A 178 -3.59 -12.75 2.14
C LYS A 178 -4.32 -13.05 3.45
N ASP A 179 -4.10 -14.20 4.06
CA ASP A 179 -4.76 -14.63 5.29
C ASP A 179 -4.00 -14.25 6.58
N LYS A 180 -2.89 -13.50 6.48
CA LYS A 180 -2.08 -13.07 7.62
C LYS A 180 -1.81 -11.57 7.61
N LEU A 181 -1.91 -10.95 8.78
CA LEU A 181 -1.22 -9.71 9.08
C LEU A 181 0.17 -10.05 9.62
N VAL A 182 1.20 -9.58 8.92
CA VAL A 182 2.60 -9.82 9.28
C VAL A 182 3.16 -8.62 10.02
N VAL A 183 3.69 -8.85 11.20
CA VAL A 183 4.36 -7.84 12.02
C VAL A 183 5.85 -8.09 12.00
N CYS A 184 6.64 -7.04 11.78
CA CYS A 184 8.10 -7.10 11.91
C CYS A 184 8.54 -6.30 13.14
N LEU A 185 9.25 -6.97 14.06
CA LEU A 185 9.94 -6.33 15.17
C LEU A 185 11.30 -5.82 14.67
N ASN A 186 11.47 -4.51 14.59
CA ASN A 186 12.68 -3.89 14.06
C ASN A 186 13.37 -3.01 15.12
N ASP A 187 14.59 -3.36 15.50
CA ASP A 187 15.38 -2.68 16.53
C ASP A 187 15.97 -1.33 16.08
N SER A 188 15.94 -1.03 14.78
CA SER A 188 16.27 0.30 14.25
C SER A 188 15.14 1.31 14.47
N MET A 189 13.94 0.85 14.87
CA MET A 189 12.79 1.69 15.15
C MET A 189 12.76 2.15 16.61
N GLY A 190 12.04 3.25 16.86
CA GLY A 190 11.93 3.89 18.16
C GLY A 190 12.13 5.40 18.08
N GLY A 191 11.61 6.14 19.07
CA GLY A 191 11.67 7.60 19.07
C GLY A 191 10.77 8.22 18.01
N ASN A 192 11.35 8.93 17.03
CA ASN A 192 10.60 9.67 15.99
C ASN A 192 10.00 8.77 14.90
N GLN A 193 10.47 7.53 14.78
CA GLN A 193 9.97 6.53 13.81
C GLN A 193 9.51 5.30 14.60
N PHE A 194 8.28 5.37 15.09
CA PHE A 194 7.74 4.38 16.02
C PHE A 194 6.95 3.27 15.33
N GLY A 195 6.38 3.53 14.16
CA GLY A 195 5.57 2.59 13.42
C GLY A 195 5.67 2.82 11.92
N GLU A 196 5.42 1.76 11.16
CA GLU A 196 5.13 1.83 9.73
C GLU A 196 4.02 0.81 9.43
N GLY A 197 3.04 1.21 8.63
CA GLY A 197 2.03 0.34 8.07
C GLY A 197 2.33 0.06 6.60
N SER A 198 2.30 -1.22 6.25
CA SER A 198 2.70 -1.76 4.95
C SER A 198 1.58 -2.64 4.39
N GLN A 199 1.77 -3.23 3.21
CA GLN A 199 0.76 -4.13 2.63
C GLN A 199 0.74 -5.52 3.30
N PHE A 200 1.86 -5.95 3.90
CA PHE A 200 1.93 -7.19 4.68
C PHE A 200 1.38 -7.04 6.10
N GLY A 201 1.55 -5.87 6.72
CA GLY A 201 1.09 -5.59 8.07
C GLY A 201 1.79 -4.37 8.64
N ILE A 202 2.42 -4.48 9.81
CA ILE A 202 3.04 -3.32 10.48
C ILE A 202 4.47 -3.62 10.96
N GLN A 203 5.30 -2.58 11.03
CA GLN A 203 6.65 -2.63 11.57
C GLN A 203 6.68 -1.80 12.86
N VAL A 204 7.24 -2.36 13.95
CA VAL A 204 7.27 -1.71 15.27
C VAL A 204 8.56 -2.03 16.03
N PRO A 205 8.97 -1.18 17.00
CA PRO A 205 10.11 -1.47 17.84
C PRO A 205 9.88 -2.71 18.73
N PRO A 206 10.89 -3.58 18.91
CA PRO A 206 10.79 -4.79 19.73
C PRO A 206 10.61 -4.46 21.21
N HIS A 207 11.27 -3.41 21.70
CA HIS A 207 11.35 -3.15 23.13
C HIS A 207 10.10 -2.44 23.63
N THR A 208 9.20 -3.20 24.25
CA THR A 208 7.96 -2.70 24.87
C THR A 208 8.19 -1.63 25.94
N SER A 209 9.38 -1.55 26.52
CA SER A 209 9.79 -0.47 27.44
C SER A 209 9.85 0.92 26.77
N SER A 210 9.94 0.98 25.45
CA SER A 210 9.87 2.24 24.67
C SER A 210 8.44 2.75 24.48
N TYR A 211 7.43 1.96 24.85
CA TYR A 211 6.03 2.24 24.53
C TYR A 211 5.50 3.31 25.47
N HIS A 212 5.01 4.41 24.90
CA HIS A 212 4.43 5.53 25.63
C HIS A 212 2.90 5.49 25.61
N SER A 213 2.25 6.42 26.31
CA SER A 213 0.78 6.44 26.50
C SER A 213 -0.04 6.47 25.19
N LYS A 214 0.57 6.92 24.08
CA LYS A 214 -0.06 6.99 22.76
C LYS A 214 0.24 5.80 21.86
N VAL A 215 0.95 4.77 22.34
CA VAL A 215 1.29 3.59 21.53
C VAL A 215 0.06 2.93 20.91
N GLY A 216 -1.07 2.95 21.63
CA GLY A 216 -2.33 2.42 21.12
C GLY A 216 -2.90 3.18 19.91
N GLU A 217 -2.68 4.50 19.85
CA GLU A 217 -3.03 5.34 18.69
C GLU A 217 -2.13 4.98 17.52
N ILE A 218 -0.81 4.85 17.75
CA ILE A 218 0.17 4.50 16.70
C ILE A 218 -0.13 3.13 16.09
N PHE A 219 -0.35 2.09 16.91
CA PHE A 219 -0.72 0.77 16.38
C PHE A 219 -2.01 0.83 15.56
N THR A 220 -2.99 1.65 15.98
CA THR A 220 -4.21 1.82 15.20
C THR A 220 -3.90 2.53 13.88
N HIS A 221 -3.08 3.58 13.91
CA HIS A 221 -2.65 4.34 12.73
C HIS A 221 -1.99 3.43 11.68
N GLU A 222 -1.01 2.62 12.07
CA GLU A 222 -0.34 1.70 11.14
C GLU A 222 -1.29 0.60 10.61
N LEU A 223 -2.25 0.16 11.42
CA LEU A 223 -3.30 -0.77 10.96
C LEU A 223 -4.22 -0.13 9.92
N ILE A 224 -4.47 1.18 9.99
CA ILE A 224 -5.21 1.90 8.96
C ILE A 224 -4.43 1.90 7.65
N HIS A 225 -3.12 2.15 7.68
CA HIS A 225 -2.26 2.04 6.49
C HIS A 225 -2.25 0.62 5.91
N PHE A 226 -2.18 -0.41 6.76
CA PHE A 226 -2.31 -1.79 6.31
C PHE A 226 -3.61 -2.04 5.55
N ILE A 227 -4.74 -1.53 6.06
CA ILE A 227 -6.03 -1.68 5.39
C ILE A 227 -6.06 -0.89 4.08
N GLN A 228 -5.65 0.38 4.10
CA GLN A 228 -5.55 1.26 2.93
C GLN A 228 -4.78 0.60 1.79
N ASN A 229 -3.57 0.13 2.07
CA ASN A 229 -2.65 -0.50 1.10
C ASN A 229 -3.21 -1.79 0.48
N ASN A 230 -4.22 -2.40 1.09
CA ASN A 230 -4.83 -3.63 0.60
C ASN A 230 -6.19 -3.39 -0.07
N ILE A 231 -6.97 -2.40 0.36
CA ILE A 231 -8.30 -2.15 -0.23
C ILE A 231 -8.26 -1.22 -1.45
N ALA A 232 -7.22 -0.41 -1.59
CA ALA A 232 -7.07 0.54 -2.70
C ALA A 232 -6.10 0.10 -3.81
N ASN A 233 -5.34 -0.97 -3.59
CA ASN A 233 -4.24 -1.38 -4.45
C ASN A 233 -4.57 -2.67 -5.24
N ALA A 234 -4.30 -2.68 -6.55
CA ALA A 234 -4.49 -3.84 -7.43
C ALA A 234 -3.39 -4.91 -7.33
N GLY A 235 -2.31 -4.63 -6.59
CA GLY A 235 -1.17 -5.52 -6.39
C GLY A 235 0.16 -4.94 -6.89
N GLN A 236 0.31 -3.63 -6.83
CA GLN A 236 1.52 -2.89 -7.19
C GLN A 236 2.21 -2.34 -5.94
N ASN A 237 3.31 -1.62 -6.14
CA ASN A 237 3.93 -0.81 -5.11
C ASN A 237 2.87 0.01 -4.34
N PRO A 238 2.76 -0.12 -3.01
CA PRO A 238 1.74 0.59 -2.25
C PRO A 238 2.05 2.09 -2.09
N TYR A 239 3.30 2.50 -2.25
CA TYR A 239 3.68 3.90 -2.12
C TYR A 239 3.17 4.72 -3.31
N GLY A 240 2.58 5.88 -3.01
CA GLY A 240 2.12 6.80 -4.04
C GLY A 240 0.76 6.51 -4.67
N ILE A 241 0.06 5.46 -4.21
CA ILE A 241 -1.31 5.16 -4.66
C ILE A 241 -2.30 6.22 -4.19
N MET A 242 -2.07 6.79 -3.01
CA MET A 242 -2.85 7.88 -2.43
C MET A 242 -1.89 9.01 -2.05
N PRO A 243 -2.33 10.28 -2.16
CA PRO A 243 -1.53 11.40 -1.69
C PRO A 243 -1.39 11.34 -0.17
N ARG A 244 -0.23 11.77 0.33
CA ARG A 244 0.15 11.75 1.75
C ARG A 244 -0.92 12.38 2.65
N TRP A 245 -1.48 13.53 2.26
CA TRP A 245 -2.52 14.19 3.06
C TRP A 245 -3.76 13.31 3.29
N PHE A 246 -4.11 12.44 2.33
CA PHE A 246 -5.28 11.57 2.44
C PHE A 246 -4.97 10.33 3.26
N SER A 247 -3.86 9.63 2.94
CA SER A 247 -3.48 8.40 3.64
C SER A 247 -3.23 8.67 5.12
N GLU A 248 -2.37 9.64 5.43
CA GLU A 248 -2.05 10.06 6.80
C GLU A 248 -3.26 10.68 7.48
N GLY A 249 -4.04 11.49 6.77
CA GLY A 249 -5.23 12.15 7.31
C GLY A 249 -6.32 11.16 7.75
N GLN A 250 -6.55 10.11 6.95
CA GLN A 250 -7.46 9.02 7.31
C GLN A 250 -6.94 8.22 8.51
N ALA A 251 -5.64 7.94 8.56
CA ALA A 251 -5.01 7.25 9.67
C ALA A 251 -5.09 8.07 10.97
N VAL A 252 -4.78 9.37 10.94
CA VAL A 252 -4.97 10.32 12.05
C VAL A 252 -6.40 10.31 12.54
N TYR A 253 -7.37 10.45 11.63
CA TYR A 253 -8.78 10.50 11.98
C TYR A 253 -9.28 9.21 12.65
N PHE A 254 -8.96 8.05 12.09
CA PHE A 254 -9.43 6.77 12.62
C PHE A 254 -8.66 6.28 13.85
N ALA A 255 -7.39 6.65 14.00
CA ALA A 255 -6.60 6.38 15.20
C ALA A 255 -7.00 7.25 16.40
N GLY A 256 -7.79 8.31 16.18
CA GLY A 256 -8.18 9.25 17.23
C GLY A 256 -7.05 10.18 17.67
N GLN A 257 -6.08 10.42 16.78
CA GLN A 257 -5.01 11.36 17.01
C GLN A 257 -5.53 12.81 16.96
N SER A 258 -4.70 13.77 17.37
CA SER A 258 -5.05 15.19 17.32
C SER A 258 -5.40 15.63 15.90
N ILE A 259 -6.45 16.45 15.77
CA ILE A 259 -6.88 17.06 14.52
C ILE A 259 -6.96 18.57 14.71
N ALA A 260 -6.43 19.33 13.76
CA ALA A 260 -6.49 20.78 13.77
C ALA A 260 -7.96 21.25 13.75
N SER A 261 -8.27 22.34 14.44
CA SER A 261 -9.63 22.88 14.37
C SER A 261 -9.86 23.54 13.01
N ALA A 262 -11.10 23.48 12.49
CA ALA A 262 -11.48 24.16 11.24
C ALA A 262 -11.19 25.66 11.28
N GLY A 263 -11.10 26.26 12.47
CA GLY A 263 -10.69 27.65 12.68
C GLY A 263 -9.24 27.95 12.29
N HIS A 264 -8.35 26.96 12.32
CA HIS A 264 -6.91 27.12 12.02
C HIS A 264 -6.51 26.69 10.62
N HIS A 265 -7.46 26.28 9.76
CA HIS A 265 -7.17 25.74 8.42
C HIS A 265 -6.26 26.58 7.50
N TYR A 266 -6.00 27.86 7.79
CA TYR A 266 -5.12 28.74 7.01
C TYR A 266 -3.62 28.60 7.34
N THR A 267 -3.26 27.87 8.41
CA THR A 267 -1.84 27.69 8.81
C THR A 267 -1.09 26.71 7.92
N VAL A 268 -1.79 25.71 7.38
CA VAL A 268 -1.25 24.70 6.47
C VAL A 268 -2.26 24.45 5.36
N ASN A 269 -1.78 24.28 4.14
CA ASN A 269 -2.60 23.80 3.02
C ASN A 269 -2.27 22.31 2.78
N PRO A 270 -2.92 21.38 3.51
CA PRO A 270 -2.56 19.96 3.52
C PRO A 270 -2.73 19.28 2.17
N VAL A 271 -3.74 19.69 1.38
CA VAL A 271 -4.09 19.07 0.09
C VAL A 271 -3.09 19.36 -1.04
N LYS A 272 -2.02 20.09 -0.73
CA LYS A 272 -0.86 20.30 -1.61
C LYS A 272 0.32 19.38 -1.29
N ILE A 273 0.25 18.61 -0.21
CA ILE A 273 1.31 17.70 0.20
C ILE A 273 0.96 16.30 -0.33
N LEU A 274 1.58 15.92 -1.45
CA LEU A 274 1.31 14.67 -2.17
C LEU A 274 2.29 13.58 -1.75
N GLY A 275 3.56 13.92 -1.60
CA GLY A 275 4.64 13.02 -1.19
C GLY A 275 5.32 13.40 0.12
N PHE A 276 6.33 12.61 0.50
CA PHE A 276 7.17 12.90 1.67
C PHE A 276 8.06 14.12 1.42
N TYR A 277 8.61 14.28 0.21
CA TYR A 277 9.42 15.46 -0.12
C TYR A 277 8.62 16.77 -0.09
N ASP A 278 7.34 16.77 -0.49
CA ASP A 278 6.49 17.96 -0.36
C ASP A 278 6.32 18.41 1.10
N GLU A 279 6.20 17.46 2.03
CA GLU A 279 6.13 17.76 3.47
C GLU A 279 7.42 18.41 3.95
N LEU A 280 8.58 17.84 3.58
CA LEU A 280 9.88 18.39 3.94
C LEU A 280 10.08 19.79 3.34
N ASP A 281 9.74 19.98 2.07
CA ASP A 281 9.90 21.25 1.35
C ASP A 281 8.91 22.32 1.83
N SER A 282 7.76 21.92 2.39
CA SER A 282 6.80 22.84 2.98
C SER A 282 7.37 23.61 4.19
N GLY A 283 8.39 23.03 4.86
CA GLY A 283 8.96 23.57 6.09
C GLY A 283 8.01 23.56 7.29
N VAL A 284 6.85 22.90 7.17
CA VAL A 284 5.88 22.73 8.26
C VAL A 284 6.37 21.63 9.20
N ASP A 285 6.21 21.85 10.51
CA ASP A 285 6.50 20.82 11.50
C ASP A 285 5.60 19.59 11.25
N PRO A 286 6.15 18.36 11.19
CA PRO A 286 5.37 17.16 10.87
C PRO A 286 4.15 16.95 11.77
N SER A 287 4.25 17.25 13.07
CA SER A 287 3.10 17.11 13.98
C SER A 287 1.97 18.07 13.61
N THR A 288 2.31 19.28 13.16
CA THR A 288 1.33 20.25 12.66
C THR A 288 0.76 19.80 11.32
N ALA A 289 1.58 19.28 10.41
CA ALA A 289 1.11 18.78 9.12
C ALA A 289 0.07 17.65 9.30
N TYR A 290 0.33 16.68 10.18
CA TYR A 290 -0.56 15.56 10.49
C TYR A 290 -1.92 16.00 11.05
N GLU A 291 -1.94 16.97 11.98
CA GLU A 291 -3.18 17.54 12.49
C GLU A 291 -4.04 18.14 11.37
N HIS A 292 -3.39 18.74 10.36
CA HIS A 292 -4.05 19.33 9.20
C HIS A 292 -4.45 18.31 8.14
N TYR A 293 -3.70 17.21 7.95
CA TYR A 293 -4.15 16.06 7.15
C TYR A 293 -5.44 15.48 7.73
N GLY A 294 -5.47 15.29 9.05
CA GLY A 294 -6.66 14.83 9.76
C GLY A 294 -7.86 15.75 9.56
N LEU A 295 -7.65 17.07 9.51
CA LEU A 295 -8.71 18.05 9.25
C LEU A 295 -9.25 17.94 7.81
N ALA A 296 -8.36 17.84 6.82
CA ALA A 296 -8.74 17.69 5.42
C ALA A 296 -9.52 16.39 5.20
N TYR A 297 -9.03 15.26 5.71
CA TYR A 297 -9.76 14.01 5.62
C TYR A 297 -11.10 14.04 6.38
N LYS A 298 -11.13 14.63 7.58
CA LYS A 298 -12.38 14.77 8.35
C LYS A 298 -13.49 15.44 7.57
N TYR A 299 -13.18 16.52 6.83
CA TYR A 299 -14.15 17.19 5.96
C TYR A 299 -14.73 16.22 4.92
N ILE A 300 -13.88 15.47 4.22
CA ILE A 300 -14.31 14.48 3.23
C ILE A 300 -15.18 13.40 3.88
N HIS A 301 -14.75 12.87 5.03
CA HIS A 301 -15.46 11.84 5.75
C HIS A 301 -16.84 12.30 6.22
N GLU A 302 -16.97 13.50 6.79
CA GLU A 302 -18.25 14.00 7.30
C GLU A 302 -19.23 14.39 6.17
N ALA A 303 -18.72 14.87 5.03
CA ALA A 303 -19.55 15.20 3.87
C ALA A 303 -20.10 13.96 3.14
N ASN A 304 -19.35 12.85 3.14
CA ASN A 304 -19.66 11.69 2.29
C ASN A 304 -20.05 10.42 3.07
N GLY A 305 -19.61 10.30 4.32
CA GLY A 305 -19.74 9.10 5.12
C GLY A 305 -18.74 8.00 4.75
N ARG A 306 -18.62 7.02 5.64
CA ARG A 306 -17.67 5.89 5.52
C ARG A 306 -17.79 5.15 4.20
N ASP A 307 -18.99 4.69 3.86
CA ASP A 307 -19.18 3.73 2.76
C ASP A 307 -18.79 4.34 1.41
N VAL A 308 -19.10 5.62 1.19
CA VAL A 308 -18.72 6.34 -0.03
C VAL A 308 -17.19 6.46 -0.17
N VAL A 309 -16.48 6.76 0.93
CA VAL A 309 -15.01 6.85 0.92
C VAL A 309 -14.38 5.46 0.69
N VAL A 310 -14.95 4.41 1.26
CA VAL A 310 -14.49 3.03 1.02
C VAL A 310 -14.72 2.60 -0.43
N ASP A 311 -15.87 2.96 -1.01
CA ASP A 311 -16.17 2.68 -2.41
C ASP A 311 -15.23 3.46 -3.34
N MET A 312 -14.91 4.72 -3.02
CA MET A 312 -13.87 5.49 -3.71
C MET A 312 -12.53 4.74 -3.69
N MET A 313 -12.09 4.27 -2.52
CA MET A 313 -10.83 3.53 -2.40
C MET A 313 -10.85 2.23 -3.21
N ARG A 314 -11.96 1.48 -3.21
CA ARG A 314 -12.08 0.25 -4.01
C ARG A 314 -12.08 0.53 -5.51
N ALA A 315 -12.71 1.64 -5.94
CA ALA A 315 -12.72 2.06 -7.35
C ALA A 315 -11.31 2.34 -7.89
N MET A 316 -10.35 2.69 -7.01
CA MET A 316 -8.95 2.88 -7.41
C MET A 316 -8.31 1.59 -7.97
N LYS A 317 -8.78 0.40 -7.56
CA LYS A 317 -8.30 -0.88 -8.10
C LYS A 317 -8.76 -1.14 -9.53
N THR A 318 -9.93 -0.63 -9.87
CA THR A 318 -10.68 -1.02 -11.09
C THR A 318 -10.75 0.09 -12.13
N ASN A 319 -10.28 1.30 -11.84
CA ASN A 319 -10.24 2.38 -12.82
C ASN A 319 -9.02 2.18 -13.75
N THR A 320 -9.31 1.68 -14.95
CA THR A 320 -8.43 0.90 -15.86
C THR A 320 -7.64 1.68 -16.91
N ASP A 321 -7.52 3.01 -16.85
CA ASP A 321 -6.77 3.78 -17.87
C ASP A 321 -5.24 3.67 -17.72
N THR A 322 -4.74 2.52 -17.25
CA THR A 322 -3.53 2.25 -16.48
C THR A 322 -3.66 2.74 -15.03
N PRO A 323 -3.91 1.84 -14.05
CA PRO A 323 -4.26 2.23 -12.68
C PRO A 323 -3.19 3.07 -11.96
N HIS A 324 -1.99 3.22 -12.53
CA HIS A 324 -0.88 3.95 -11.92
C HIS A 324 0.06 4.62 -12.94
N GLN A 325 -0.44 5.09 -14.09
CA GLN A 325 0.31 6.14 -14.81
C GLN A 325 0.27 7.42 -13.96
N TRP A 326 1.45 7.90 -13.59
CA TRP A 326 1.63 9.26 -13.09
C TRP A 326 1.25 10.25 -14.20
N GLN A 327 0.64 11.40 -13.89
CA GLN A 327 0.31 12.41 -14.92
C GLN A 327 1.58 12.95 -15.58
N SER A 328 2.70 12.90 -14.86
CA SER A 328 4.05 13.14 -15.33
C SER A 328 4.69 11.84 -15.88
N ALA A 329 4.79 11.76 -17.20
CA ALA A 329 5.60 10.73 -17.85
C ALA A 329 7.10 11.02 -17.60
N GLY A 330 7.74 10.22 -16.73
CA GLY A 330 9.20 10.15 -16.62
C GLY A 330 9.67 9.80 -15.21
N VAL A 331 10.59 8.84 -15.11
CA VAL A 331 11.46 8.70 -13.94
C VAL A 331 12.43 9.87 -13.90
N ASP A 332 12.73 10.38 -12.71
CA ASP A 332 13.79 11.38 -12.55
C ASP A 332 15.17 10.78 -12.86
N ALA A 333 16.22 11.59 -12.76
CA ALA A 333 17.59 11.17 -13.05
C ALA A 333 18.13 10.05 -12.14
N PHE A 334 17.39 9.66 -11.10
CA PHE A 334 17.73 8.61 -10.14
C PHE A 334 16.83 7.37 -10.30
N GLY A 335 15.96 7.32 -11.32
CA GLY A 335 15.04 6.21 -11.52
C GLY A 335 13.83 6.24 -10.59
N GLN A 336 13.59 7.35 -9.89
CA GLN A 336 12.43 7.51 -9.01
C GLN A 336 11.27 8.10 -9.83
N TYR A 337 10.07 7.54 -9.67
CA TYR A 337 8.87 8.21 -10.17
C TYR A 337 8.73 9.54 -9.43
N PRO A 338 8.39 10.64 -10.12
CA PRO A 338 8.25 11.95 -9.50
C PRO A 338 7.21 11.83 -8.38
N GLU A 339 7.66 12.00 -7.12
CA GLU A 339 6.81 12.11 -5.93
C GLU A 339 5.88 13.35 -5.97
N PHE A 340 5.75 14.00 -7.12
CA PHE A 340 5.10 15.29 -7.33
C PHE A 340 3.68 15.18 -7.90
N ASP A 341 3.12 13.97 -7.99
CA ASP A 341 1.88 13.75 -8.73
C ASP A 341 0.88 12.84 -8.02
N GLU A 342 -0.39 13.20 -8.12
CA GLU A 342 -1.47 12.46 -7.50
C GLU A 342 -1.92 11.38 -8.48
N GLY A 343 -1.84 10.11 -8.06
CA GLY A 343 -2.15 8.97 -8.91
C GLY A 343 -3.48 9.12 -9.66
N LEU A 344 -3.49 8.80 -10.97
CA LEU A 344 -4.69 8.94 -11.81
C LEU A 344 -5.88 8.16 -11.26
N ALA A 345 -5.65 6.97 -10.69
CA ALA A 345 -6.69 6.18 -10.04
C ALA A 345 -7.34 6.92 -8.86
N PHE A 346 -6.55 7.56 -8.00
CA PHE A 346 -7.06 8.36 -6.89
C PHE A 346 -7.85 9.57 -7.41
N THR A 347 -7.27 10.34 -8.33
CA THR A 347 -7.89 11.55 -8.90
C THR A 347 -9.27 11.26 -9.51
N ARG A 348 -9.37 10.18 -10.29
CA ARG A 348 -10.62 9.74 -10.92
C ARG A 348 -11.63 9.25 -9.88
N ALA A 349 -11.22 8.31 -9.02
CA ALA A 349 -12.09 7.76 -8.00
C ALA A 349 -12.62 8.86 -7.06
N PHE A 350 -11.77 9.83 -6.68
CA PHE A 350 -12.19 10.99 -5.91
C PHE A 350 -13.27 11.77 -6.65
N SER A 351 -13.05 12.11 -7.92
CA SER A 351 -14.00 12.89 -8.72
C SER A 351 -15.33 12.17 -8.96
N ASP A 352 -15.32 10.84 -9.03
CA ASP A 352 -16.51 10.02 -9.28
C ASP A 352 -17.37 9.83 -8.02
N HIS A 353 -16.76 9.82 -6.83
CA HIS A 353 -17.44 9.46 -5.58
C HIS A 353 -17.66 10.64 -4.63
N ILE A 354 -16.74 11.60 -4.61
CA ILE A 354 -16.66 12.58 -3.52
C ILE A 354 -17.48 13.83 -3.83
N LYS A 355 -18.21 14.26 -2.80
CA LYS A 355 -19.02 15.48 -2.78
C LYS A 355 -18.49 16.42 -1.71
N ASP A 356 -18.78 17.71 -1.91
CA ASP A 356 -18.61 18.71 -0.88
C ASP A 356 -19.68 18.62 0.22
N HIS A 357 -19.54 19.40 1.29
CA HIS A 357 -20.50 19.44 2.41
C HIS A 357 -21.91 19.91 2.03
N THR A 358 -22.11 20.48 0.83
CA THR A 358 -23.43 20.86 0.30
C THR A 358 -24.08 19.73 -0.51
N GLY A 359 -23.34 18.65 -0.78
CA GLY A 359 -23.75 17.51 -1.60
C GLY A 359 -23.46 17.69 -3.09
N ALA A 360 -22.74 18.74 -3.50
CA ALA A 360 -22.32 18.92 -4.89
C ALA A 360 -21.10 18.03 -5.20
N ALA A 361 -21.03 17.47 -6.40
CA ALA A 361 -19.87 16.70 -6.84
C ALA A 361 -18.61 17.59 -6.82
N MET A 362 -17.49 17.03 -6.36
CA MET A 362 -16.25 17.77 -6.16
C MET A 362 -15.08 16.97 -6.71
N THR A 363 -14.41 17.54 -7.71
CA THR A 363 -13.13 17.03 -8.22
C THR A 363 -12.00 17.32 -7.24
N ILE A 364 -10.91 16.57 -7.35
CA ILE A 364 -9.74 16.79 -6.51
C ILE A 364 -9.10 18.16 -6.72
N GLU A 365 -9.10 18.67 -7.95
CA GLU A 365 -8.56 20.00 -8.26
C GLU A 365 -9.42 21.13 -7.68
N GLN A 366 -10.75 20.97 -7.68
CA GLN A 366 -11.65 21.87 -6.96
C GLN A 366 -11.33 21.86 -5.46
N TYR A 367 -11.15 20.68 -4.85
CA TYR A 367 -10.82 20.60 -3.44
C TYR A 367 -9.46 21.24 -3.13
N ARG A 368 -8.45 21.02 -3.97
CA ARG A 368 -7.10 21.57 -3.82
C ARG A 368 -7.08 23.10 -3.87
N THR A 369 -7.75 23.67 -4.87
CA THR A 369 -7.80 25.12 -5.08
C THR A 369 -8.74 25.82 -4.10
N GLY A 370 -9.85 25.16 -3.73
CA GLY A 370 -10.90 25.69 -2.87
C GLY A 370 -10.80 25.29 -1.40
N TYR A 371 -9.77 24.55 -0.95
CA TYR A 371 -9.70 23.95 0.39
C TYR A 371 -10.09 24.93 1.51
N HIS A 372 -9.49 26.13 1.53
CA HIS A 372 -9.77 27.10 2.58
C HIS A 372 -11.20 27.67 2.50
N GLU A 373 -11.81 27.75 1.31
CA GLU A 373 -13.20 28.16 1.13
C GLU A 373 -14.16 27.08 1.63
N TYR A 374 -13.86 25.80 1.36
CA TYR A 374 -14.61 24.67 1.91
C TYR A 374 -14.53 24.62 3.45
N MET A 375 -13.34 24.81 4.02
CA MET A 375 -13.18 24.86 5.48
C MET A 375 -13.89 26.05 6.13
N ASN A 376 -14.09 27.15 5.40
CA ASN A 376 -14.83 28.31 5.90
C ASN A 376 -16.35 28.10 5.86
N SER A 377 -16.85 27.43 4.83
CA SER A 377 -18.29 27.20 4.61
C SER A 377 -18.84 26.00 5.38
N TRP A 378 -17.99 25.03 5.71
CA TRP A 378 -18.36 23.85 6.49
C TRP A 378 -18.57 24.11 7.99
N ARG A 379 -18.06 25.24 8.52
CA ARG A 379 -17.99 25.53 9.97
C ARG A 379 -19.32 25.50 10.69
#